data_AF-A0A175YK31-F1
#
_entry.id   AF-A0A175YK31-F1
#
_cell.length_a   1.000
_cell.length_b   1.000
_cell.length_c   1.000
_cell.angle_alpha   90.00
_cell.angle_beta   90.00
_cell.angle_gamma   90.00
#
_symmetry.space_group_name_H-M   'P 1'
#
loop_
_entity.id
_entity.type
_entity.pdbx_description
1 polymer ?
#
loop_
_entity_poly.entity_id
_entity_poly.type
_entity_poly.pdbx_seq_one_letter_code
_entity_poly.pdbx_strand_id
1 'polypeptide(L)'
;MANFSFPIAIVSTGIAFIYFSTVFVFINRWFGLGSSPGLMNVVIYSALAVMCVYNYALAVFTDPGRVPSNFQPDIEDSSSSVHEVKRKVYV
;
A
#
# COMPACT_ATOMS: atom_id res chain seq x y z
N MET A 1 -13.58 -6.07 -8.76
CA MET A 1 -13.85 -6.69 -7.44
C MET A 1 -12.51 -7.11 -6.88
N ALA A 2 -12.11 -6.60 -5.72
CA ALA A 2 -10.83 -6.98 -5.14
C ALA A 2 -10.89 -8.43 -4.67
N ASN A 3 -10.00 -9.26 -5.18
CA ASN A 3 -9.83 -10.62 -4.70
C ASN A 3 -9.15 -10.52 -3.32
N PHE A 4 -9.90 -10.86 -2.26
CA PHE A 4 -9.37 -10.87 -0.90
C PHE A 4 -8.26 -11.91 -0.82
N SER A 5 -7.00 -11.44 -0.85
CA SER A 5 -5.83 -12.31 -0.87
C SER A 5 -5.39 -12.65 0.56
N PHE A 6 -4.83 -13.84 0.76
CA PHE A 6 -4.33 -14.31 2.05
C PHE A 6 -3.38 -13.30 2.76
N PRO A 7 -2.39 -12.69 2.08
CA PRO A 7 -1.58 -11.62 2.68
C PRO A 7 -2.38 -10.40 3.15
N ILE A 8 -3.46 -10.01 2.47
CA ILE A 8 -4.31 -8.88 2.90
C ILE A 8 -5.03 -9.24 4.20
N ALA A 9 -5.49 -10.48 4.34
CA ALA A 9 -6.12 -10.99 5.56
C ALA A 9 -5.14 -11.00 6.74
N ILE A 10 -3.88 -11.39 6.52
CA ILE A 10 -2.85 -11.39 7.57
C ILE A 10 -2.55 -9.97 8.05
N VAL A 11 -2.31 -9.05 7.13
CA VAL A 11 -1.97 -7.66 7.47
C VAL A 11 -3.12 -6.98 8.19
N SER A 12 -4.36 -7.13 7.70
CA SER A 12 -5.55 -6.58 8.37
C SER A 12 -5.76 -7.16 9.77
N THR A 13 -5.56 -8.46 9.96
CA THR A 13 -5.63 -9.10 11.28
C THR A 13 -4.53 -8.59 12.21
N GLY A 14 -3.31 -8.39 11.71
CA GLY A 14 -2.20 -7.82 12.46
C GLY A 14 -2.49 -6.39 12.94
N ILE A 15 -3.04 -5.54 12.05
CA ILE A 15 -3.45 -4.17 12.41
C ILE A 15 -4.51 -4.21 13.52
N ALA A 16 -5.52 -5.07 13.39
CA ALA A 16 -6.55 -5.24 14.42
C ALA A 16 -5.95 -5.71 15.75
N PHE A 17 -5.09 -6.72 15.74
CA PHE A 17 -4.43 -7.24 16.94
C PHE A 17 -3.59 -6.18 17.65
N ILE A 18 -2.80 -5.40 16.90
CA ILE A 18 -1.99 -4.30 17.45
C ILE A 18 -2.89 -3.22 18.06
N TYR A 19 -4.02 -2.88 17.41
CA TYR A 19 -4.97 -1.93 17.95
C TYR A 19 -5.58 -2.41 19.27
N PHE A 20 -6.12 -3.64 19.30
CA PHE A 20 -6.72 -4.22 20.51
C PHE A 20 -5.70 -4.35 21.65
N SER A 21 -4.51 -4.85 21.37
CA SER A 21 -3.45 -4.98 22.38
C SER A 21 -3.06 -3.61 22.95
N THR A 22 -2.87 -2.58 22.11
CA THR A 22 -2.52 -1.24 22.57
C THR A 22 -3.62 -0.61 23.43
N VAL A 23 -4.88 -0.68 23.01
CA VAL A 23 -6.00 -0.07 23.75
C VAL A 23 -6.25 -0.78 25.09
N PHE A 24 -6.34 -2.11 25.09
CA PHE A 24 -6.76 -2.86 26.28
C PHE A 24 -5.62 -3.24 27.21
N VAL A 25 -4.44 -3.56 26.67
CA VAL A 25 -3.30 -3.99 27.50
C VAL A 25 -2.48 -2.80 27.96
N PHE A 26 -2.23 -1.82 27.10
CA PHE A 26 -1.42 -0.66 27.47
C PHE A 26 -2.28 0.46 28.05
N ILE A 27 -3.18 1.04 27.25
CA ILE A 27 -3.88 2.27 27.65
C ILE A 27 -4.82 2.01 28.83
N ASN A 28 -5.65 0.96 28.77
CA ASN A 28 -6.56 0.65 29.87
C ASN A 28 -5.83 0.23 31.16
N ARG A 29 -4.73 -0.53 31.07
CA ARG A 29 -4.00 -0.96 32.27
C ARG A 29 -3.18 0.16 32.91
N TRP A 30 -2.55 1.02 32.12
CA TRP A 30 -1.64 2.05 32.62
C TRP A 30 -2.36 3.36 32.98
N PHE A 31 -3.23 3.86 32.10
CA PHE A 31 -3.89 5.16 32.27
C PHE A 31 -5.33 5.03 32.78
N GLY A 32 -5.97 3.88 32.55
CA GLY A 32 -7.38 3.66 32.83
C GLY A 32 -8.27 4.36 31.80
N LEU A 33 -9.23 3.63 31.22
CA LEU A 33 -10.15 4.19 30.20
C LEU A 33 -11.08 5.29 30.74
N GLY A 34 -11.34 5.30 32.05
CA GLY A 34 -12.14 6.34 32.71
C GLY A 34 -11.37 7.61 33.06
N SER A 35 -10.06 7.65 32.79
CA SER A 35 -9.21 8.80 33.10
C SER A 35 -9.09 9.74 31.89
N SER A 36 -9.09 11.06 32.11
CA SER A 36 -9.01 12.06 31.03
C SER A 36 -7.79 11.87 30.11
N PRO A 37 -6.56 11.58 30.61
CA PRO A 37 -5.41 11.29 29.76
C PRO A 37 -5.56 9.97 28.99
N GLY A 38 -6.18 8.95 29.61
CA GLY A 38 -6.44 7.66 28.97
C GLY A 38 -7.36 7.80 27.76
N LEU A 39 -8.46 8.54 27.92
CA LEU A 39 -9.42 8.79 26.84
C LEU A 39 -8.79 9.55 25.67
N MET A 40 -8.01 10.60 25.94
CA MET A 40 -7.35 11.37 24.89
C MET A 40 -6.37 10.51 24.08
N ASN A 41 -5.60 9.64 24.76
CA ASN A 41 -4.69 8.70 24.09
C ASN A 41 -5.44 7.69 23.22
N VAL A 42 -6.56 7.13 23.70
CA VAL A 42 -7.39 6.22 22.89
C VAL A 42 -7.91 6.94 21.65
N VAL A 43 -8.40 8.17 21.77
CA VAL A 43 -8.93 8.93 20.63
C VAL A 43 -7.86 9.19 19.59
N ILE A 44 -6.68 9.69 20.00
CA ILE A 44 -5.56 9.97 19.08
C ILE A 44 -5.09 8.68 18.41
N TYR A 45 -4.93 7.61 19.18
CA TYR A 45 -4.49 6.32 18.67
C TYR A 45 -5.51 5.70 17.72
N SER A 46 -6.82 5.83 18.02
CA SER A 46 -7.90 5.37 17.15
C SER A 46 -7.93 6.14 15.83
N ALA A 47 -7.73 7.46 15.86
CA ALA A 47 -7.64 8.28 14.66
C ALA A 47 -6.46 7.84 13.78
N LEU A 48 -5.30 7.57 14.38
CA LEU A 48 -4.14 7.03 13.67
C LEU A 48 -4.42 5.65 13.07
N ALA A 49 -5.06 4.75 13.82
CA ALA A 49 -5.42 3.41 13.35
C ALA A 49 -6.39 3.47 12.16
N VAL A 50 -7.40 4.34 12.23
CA VAL A 50 -8.33 4.58 11.11
C VAL A 50 -7.59 5.10 9.89
N MET A 51 -6.70 6.08 10.06
CA MET A 51 -5.88 6.58 8.94
C MET A 51 -4.98 5.50 8.34
N CYS A 52 -4.42 4.63 9.17
CA CYS A 52 -3.60 3.50 8.71
C CYS A 52 -4.41 2.52 7.85
N VAL A 53 -5.58 2.08 8.35
CA VAL A 53 -6.48 1.18 7.60
C VAL A 53 -6.97 1.84 6.31
N TYR A 54 -7.30 3.13 6.35
CA TYR A 54 -7.73 3.88 5.17
C TYR A 54 -6.64 3.94 4.10
N ASN A 55 -5.40 4.29 4.47
CA ASN A 55 -4.27 4.29 3.54
C ASN A 55 -3.98 2.90 2.98
N TYR A 56 -4.05 1.87 3.83
CA TYR A 56 -3.87 0.49 3.40
C TYR A 56 -4.95 0.07 2.40
N ALA A 57 -6.22 0.42 2.66
CA ALA A 57 -7.31 0.17 1.74
C ALA A 57 -7.08 0.88 0.40
N LEU A 58 -6.74 2.17 0.41
CA LEU A 58 -6.42 2.88 -0.82
C LEU A 58 -5.29 2.20 -1.60
N ALA A 59 -4.21 1.77 -0.94
CA ALA A 59 -3.11 1.07 -1.59
C ALA A 59 -3.53 -0.28 -2.21
N VAL A 60 -4.45 -1.02 -1.56
CA VAL A 60 -4.94 -2.31 -2.06
C VAL A 60 -5.93 -2.14 -3.23
N PHE A 61 -6.77 -1.11 -3.19
CA PHE A 61 -7.83 -0.90 -4.19
C PHE A 61 -7.43 0.00 -5.35
N THR A 62 -6.39 0.81 -5.21
CA THR A 62 -5.90 1.67 -6.29
C THR A 62 -5.18 0.82 -7.32
N ASP A 63 -5.72 0.82 -8.54
CA ASP A 63 -5.12 0.11 -9.67
C ASP A 63 -3.71 0.67 -9.95
N PRO A 64 -2.71 -0.19 -10.24
CA PRO A 64 -1.32 0.23 -10.44
C PRO A 64 -1.08 1.10 -11.69
N GLY A 65 -2.12 1.45 -12.45
CA GLY A 65 -2.03 2.21 -13.68
C GLY A 65 -1.93 1.26 -14.86
N ARG A 66 -2.86 1.39 -15.80
CA ARG A 66 -2.87 0.58 -17.02
C ARG A 66 -2.10 1.25 -18.14
N VAL A 67 -1.50 0.42 -18.99
CA VAL A 67 -0.95 0.88 -20.26
C VAL A 67 -2.08 1.48 -21.13
N PRO A 68 -1.85 2.65 -21.75
CA PRO A 68 -2.77 3.24 -22.71
C PRO A 68 -3.07 2.28 -23.87
N SER A 69 -4.25 2.36 -24.47
CA SER A 69 -4.66 1.47 -25.57
C SER A 69 -3.84 1.64 -26.86
N ASN A 70 -3.11 2.75 -26.99
CA ASN A 70 -2.16 3.00 -28.08
C ASN A 70 -0.73 2.53 -27.75
N PHE A 71 -0.52 1.89 -26.60
CA PHE A 71 0.76 1.24 -26.31
C PHE A 71 0.89 0.00 -27.19
N GLN A 72 1.72 0.12 -28.22
CA GLN A 72 2.13 -1.00 -29.04
C GLN A 72 3.60 -1.26 -28.70
N PRO A 73 3.94 -2.44 -28.14
CA PRO A 73 5.34 -2.78 -27.95
C PRO A 73 6.03 -2.67 -29.31
N ASP A 74 7.19 -2.02 -29.33
CA ASP A 74 8.01 -1.95 -30.54
C ASP A 74 8.39 -3.38 -30.88
N ILE A 75 7.73 -3.94 -31.90
CA ILE A 75 8.06 -5.25 -32.41
C ILE A 75 9.36 -5.00 -33.18
N GLU A 76 10.50 -5.32 -32.57
CA GLU A 76 11.73 -5.53 -33.31
C GLU A 76 11.44 -6.64 -34.32
N ASP A 77 10.99 -6.23 -35.50
CA ASP A 77 10.61 -7.13 -36.56
C ASP A 77 11.86 -7.95 -36.91
N SER A 78 11.79 -9.28 -36.85
CA SER A 78 12.92 -10.13 -37.26
C SER A 78 13.31 -9.94 -38.73
N SER A 79 12.47 -9.23 -39.51
CA SER A 79 12.76 -8.75 -40.86
C SER A 79 13.33 -7.33 -40.93
N SER A 80 13.24 -6.55 -39.83
CA SER A 80 13.97 -5.30 -39.70
C SER A 80 15.40 -5.63 -39.31
N SER A 81 16.29 -5.55 -40.31
CA SER A 81 17.73 -5.58 -40.05
C SER A 81 18.02 -4.59 -38.92
N VAL A 82 18.60 -5.09 -37.83
CA VAL A 82 19.31 -4.30 -36.81
C VAL A 82 19.85 -3.07 -37.51
N HIS A 83 19.29 -1.89 -37.22
CA HIS A 83 19.83 -0.64 -37.74
C HIS A 83 21.15 -0.42 -36.99
N GLU A 84 22.19 -1.15 -37.40
CA GLU A 84 23.56 -0.86 -37.04
C GLU A 84 23.78 0.62 -37.36
N VAL A 85 24.01 1.40 -36.30
CA VAL A 85 24.41 2.80 -36.41
C VAL A 85 25.72 2.80 -37.19
N LYS A 86 25.66 3.04 -38.51
CA LYS A 86 26.86 3.26 -39.32
C LYS A 86 27.56 4.50 -38.80
N ARG A 87 28.61 4.30 -38.02
CA ARG A 87 29.65 5.30 -37.76
C ARG A 87 30.09 5.88 -39.12
N LYS A 88 29.93 7.20 -39.31
CA LYS A 88 30.56 7.90 -40.44
C LYS A 88 32.08 7.86 -40.24
N VAL A 89 32.78 7.25 -41.19
CA VAL A 89 34.22 7.42 -41.35
C VAL A 89 34.41 8.71 -42.13
N TYR A 90 34.96 9.73 -41.47
CA TYR A 90 35.45 10.92 -42.16
C TYR A 90 36.78 10.54 -42.81
N VAL A 91 36.86 10.74 -44.14
CA VAL A 91 38.10 10.69 -44.91
C VAL A 91 38.47 12.12 -45.27
#